data_AF-A0A7S4FHM3-F1
#
_entry.id   AF-A0A7S4FHM3-F1
#
_cell.length_a   1.000
_cell.length_b   1.000
_cell.length_c   1.000
_cell.angle_alpha   90.00
_cell.angle_beta   90.00
_cell.angle_gamma   90.00
#
_symmetry.space_group_name_H-M   'P 1'
#
loop_
_entity.id
_entity.type
_entity.pdbx_description
1 polymer ?
#
loop_
_entity_poly.entity_id
_entity_poly.type
_entity_poly.pdbx_seq_one_letter_code
_entity_poly.pdbx_strand_id
1 'polypeptide(L)'
;DNVLDRLSHWPELEEQVIRIGDCSDLDKYWRYTIDGVLGPDVSMRRRVELLNRKRVMLTTLGSAGLKMMFENIDPFDLLIIDEASQATELSTLIPFSKLRDGTGRCVLVGDHKQLPATVISQKATSYGYNQSLFERMQKVRPQTLLLLDEQYRMHPEIASFPSRHFYGGQLKNGASVRE
;
A
#
# COMPACT_ATOMS: atom_id res chain seq x y z
N ASP A 1 4.82 6.29 3.47
CA ASP A 1 5.28 7.14 4.59
C ASP A 1 4.24 7.38 5.67
N ASN A 2 2.98 7.70 5.36
CA ASN A 2 1.94 7.83 6.42
C ASN A 2 1.80 6.57 7.29
N VAL A 3 1.89 5.37 6.70
CA VAL A 3 1.91 4.12 7.45
C VAL A 3 3.17 4.01 8.32
N LEU A 4 4.34 4.35 7.77
CA LEU A 4 5.61 4.33 8.50
C LEU A 4 5.59 5.26 9.71
N ASP A 5 5.02 6.46 9.56
CA ASP A 5 4.83 7.42 10.65
C ASP A 5 4.08 6.78 11.82
N ARG A 6 2.96 6.12 11.55
CA ARG A 6 2.19 5.42 12.59
C ARG A 6 2.97 4.26 13.21
N LEU A 7 3.66 3.46 12.40
CA LEU A 7 4.51 2.35 12.89
C LEU A 7 5.67 2.85 13.77
N SER A 8 6.19 4.05 13.50
CA SER A 8 7.29 4.63 14.28
C SER A 8 6.93 4.97 15.73
N HIS A 9 5.64 4.99 16.06
CA HIS A 9 5.16 5.18 17.43
C HIS A 9 5.16 3.88 18.26
N TRP A 10 5.56 2.75 17.67
CA TRP A 10 5.58 1.43 18.29
C TRP A 10 7.04 0.97 18.44
N PRO A 11 7.69 1.21 19.60
CA PRO A 11 9.12 0.96 19.79
C PRO A 11 9.56 -0.47 19.47
N GLU A 12 8.68 -1.46 19.72
CA GLU A 12 8.92 -2.87 19.43
C GLU A 12 9.07 -3.18 17.92
N LEU A 13 8.60 -2.29 17.05
CA LEU A 13 8.71 -2.42 15.60
C LEU A 13 9.90 -1.66 15.01
N GLU A 14 10.58 -0.82 15.80
CA GLU A 14 11.62 0.09 15.30
C GLU A 14 12.72 -0.67 14.54
N GLU A 15 13.24 -1.75 15.11
CA GLU A 15 14.28 -2.56 14.47
C GLU A 15 13.72 -3.54 13.42
N GLN A 16 12.41 -3.74 13.37
CA GLN A 16 11.75 -4.73 12.53
C GLN A 16 11.26 -4.17 11.19
N VAL A 17 11.22 -2.83 11.07
CA VAL A 17 10.71 -2.12 9.90
C VAL A 17 11.87 -1.66 9.01
N ILE A 18 11.67 -1.75 7.70
CA ILE A 18 12.55 -1.12 6.70
C ILE A 18 11.74 -0.48 5.58
N ARG A 19 12.22 0.66 5.08
CA ARG A 19 11.70 1.40 3.94
C ARG A 19 12.65 1.26 2.76
N ILE A 20 12.10 0.93 1.59
CA ILE A 20 12.80 0.79 0.33
C ILE A 20 12.25 1.80 -0.68
N GLY A 21 13.15 2.44 -1.42
CA GLY A 21 12.84 3.46 -2.40
C GLY A 21 13.78 4.64 -2.28
N ASP A 22 13.53 5.68 -3.08
CA ASP A 22 14.27 6.94 -2.98
C ASP A 22 14.00 7.61 -1.62
N CYS A 23 15.07 8.06 -0.98
CA CYS A 23 15.08 8.63 0.36
C CYS A 23 15.89 9.93 0.44
N SER A 24 16.28 10.49 -0.71
CA SER A 24 17.08 11.71 -0.82
C SER A 24 16.49 12.92 -0.07
N ASP A 25 15.17 12.94 0.13
CA ASP A 25 14.44 14.07 0.75
C ASP A 25 13.90 13.79 2.17
N LEU A 26 14.30 12.70 2.84
CA LEU A 26 13.61 12.22 4.06
C LEU A 26 14.51 12.14 5.30
N ASP A 27 14.85 13.29 5.89
CA ASP A 27 15.53 13.35 7.21
C ASP A 27 14.77 12.57 8.29
N LYS A 28 13.43 12.68 8.31
CA LYS A 28 12.57 12.08 9.33
C LYS A 28 12.62 10.54 9.33
N TYR A 29 12.72 9.92 8.15
CA TYR A 29 12.64 8.47 7.99
C TYR A 29 13.94 7.82 7.56
N TRP A 30 15.03 8.59 7.45
CA TRP A 30 16.36 8.11 7.05
C TRP A 30 16.78 6.84 7.79
N ARG A 31 16.56 6.78 9.11
CA ARG A 31 16.90 5.62 9.97
C ARG A 31 16.23 4.31 9.56
N TYR A 32 15.10 4.37 8.85
CA TYR A 32 14.37 3.19 8.38
C TYR A 32 14.84 2.71 7.01
N THR A 33 15.80 3.38 6.39
CA THR A 33 16.29 3.06 5.04
C THR A 33 17.50 2.16 5.10
N ILE A 34 17.83 1.49 3.98
CA ILE A 34 19.04 0.65 3.91
C ILE A 34 20.28 1.51 4.22
N ASP A 35 20.37 2.68 3.60
CA ASP A 35 21.54 3.55 3.72
C ASP A 35 21.62 4.22 5.10
N GLY A 36 20.48 4.47 5.76
CA GLY A 36 20.48 4.95 7.14
C GLY A 36 20.85 3.90 8.17
N VAL A 37 20.65 2.62 7.88
CA VAL A 37 21.04 1.51 8.77
C VAL A 37 22.48 1.06 8.53
N LEU A 38 22.93 1.00 7.28
CA LEU A 38 24.22 0.42 6.91
C LEU A 38 25.24 1.41 6.35
N GLY A 39 24.81 2.61 5.97
CA GLY A 39 25.57 3.55 5.15
C GLY A 39 25.33 3.35 3.64
N PRO A 40 25.68 4.34 2.80
CA PRO A 40 25.44 4.28 1.34
C PRO A 40 26.34 3.27 0.63
N ASP A 41 27.59 3.10 1.08
CA ASP A 41 28.62 2.30 0.39
C ASP A 41 28.68 0.85 0.89
N VAL A 42 27.52 0.18 0.90
CA VAL A 42 27.42 -1.22 1.31
C VAL A 42 27.16 -2.19 0.18
N SER A 43 27.85 -3.32 0.22
CA SER A 43 27.70 -4.41 -0.74
C SER A 43 26.25 -4.89 -0.83
N MET A 44 25.83 -5.30 -2.03
CA MET A 44 24.49 -5.84 -2.27
C MET A 44 24.14 -7.00 -1.30
N ARG A 45 25.12 -7.89 -1.05
CA ARG A 45 24.96 -9.00 -0.10
C ARG A 45 24.52 -8.53 1.29
N ARG A 46 25.19 -7.52 1.86
CA ARG A 46 24.81 -6.94 3.16
C ARG A 46 23.43 -6.28 3.12
N ARG A 47 23.05 -5.66 2.00
CA ARG A 47 21.72 -5.08 1.81
C ARG A 47 20.65 -6.18 1.93
N VAL A 48 20.80 -7.30 1.20
CA VAL A 48 19.88 -8.45 1.28
C VAL A 48 19.86 -9.08 2.67
N GLU A 49 21.01 -9.27 3.31
CA GLU A 49 21.09 -9.81 4.68
C GLU A 49 20.33 -8.92 5.67
N LEU A 50 20.35 -7.59 5.50
CA LEU A 50 19.50 -6.69 6.29
C LEU A 50 18.03 -6.90 5.97
N LEU A 51 17.64 -6.93 4.70
CA LEU A 51 16.23 -7.07 4.30
C LEU A 51 15.60 -8.35 4.86
N ASN A 52 16.30 -9.48 4.84
CA ASN A 52 15.80 -10.75 5.40
C ASN A 52 15.67 -10.76 6.93
N ARG A 53 16.30 -9.82 7.64
CA ARG A 53 16.11 -9.65 9.09
C ARG A 53 14.89 -8.81 9.44
N LYS A 54 14.25 -8.16 8.47
CA LYS A 54 13.16 -7.22 8.68
C LYS A 54 11.83 -7.94 8.52
N ARG A 55 10.94 -7.76 9.49
CA ARG A 55 9.60 -8.37 9.47
C ARG A 55 8.62 -7.56 8.64
N VAL A 56 8.84 -6.25 8.54
CA VAL A 56 7.95 -5.33 7.81
C VAL A 56 8.77 -4.52 6.82
N MET A 57 8.36 -4.58 5.55
CA MET A 57 9.00 -3.85 4.47
C MET A 57 7.99 -2.91 3.82
N LEU A 58 8.31 -1.62 3.80
CA LEU A 58 7.52 -0.59 3.13
C LEU A 58 8.22 -0.17 1.86
N THR A 59 7.51 -0.23 0.74
CA THR A 59 8.06 0.12 -0.57
C THR A 59 6.94 0.66 -1.46
N THR A 60 7.29 1.37 -2.51
CA THR A 60 6.32 1.69 -3.58
C THR A 60 6.16 0.47 -4.50
N LEU A 61 5.07 0.41 -5.26
CA LEU A 61 4.87 -0.65 -6.25
C LEU A 61 6.03 -0.74 -7.24
N GLY A 62 6.56 0.41 -7.69
CA GLY A 62 7.72 0.47 -8.58
C GLY A 62 9.02 0.02 -7.89
N SER A 63 9.26 0.50 -6.65
CA SER A 63 10.47 0.14 -5.89
C SER A 63 10.50 -1.34 -5.47
N ALA A 64 9.34 -2.01 -5.38
CA ALA A 64 9.27 -3.47 -5.23
C ALA A 64 9.90 -4.22 -6.42
N GLY A 65 10.04 -3.56 -7.58
CA GLY A 65 10.68 -4.07 -8.77
C GLY A 65 12.20 -3.83 -8.85
N LEU A 66 12.83 -3.25 -7.82
CA LEU A 66 14.28 -3.05 -7.80
C LEU A 66 15.02 -4.39 -7.83
N LYS A 67 16.18 -4.45 -8.50
CA LYS A 67 16.98 -5.67 -8.64
C LYS A 67 17.19 -6.39 -7.30
N MET A 68 17.56 -5.65 -6.24
CA MET A 68 17.81 -6.21 -4.90
C MET A 68 16.60 -6.96 -4.32
N MET A 69 15.38 -6.60 -4.71
CA MET A 69 14.16 -7.24 -4.24
C MET A 69 14.02 -8.66 -4.78
N PHE A 70 14.66 -8.97 -5.90
CA PHE A 70 14.66 -10.30 -6.52
C PHE A 70 15.85 -11.17 -6.10
N GLU A 71 16.70 -10.67 -5.22
CA GLU A 71 17.89 -11.37 -4.73
C GLU A 71 17.59 -12.09 -3.42
N ASN A 72 17.36 -13.40 -3.43
CA ASN A 72 17.20 -14.26 -2.24
C ASN A 72 16.49 -13.60 -1.04
N ILE A 73 15.44 -12.81 -1.32
CA ILE A 73 14.60 -12.21 -0.29
C ILE A 73 13.60 -13.26 0.14
N ASP A 74 13.51 -13.50 1.46
CA ASP A 74 12.57 -14.46 2.00
C ASP A 74 11.13 -14.03 1.66
N PRO A 75 10.25 -14.97 1.27
CA PRO A 75 8.89 -14.63 0.91
C PRO A 75 8.07 -14.19 2.13
N PHE A 76 7.16 -13.25 1.90
CA PHE A 76 6.24 -12.69 2.89
C PHE A 76 4.93 -13.46 2.94
N ASP A 77 4.39 -13.61 4.14
CA ASP A 77 3.08 -14.23 4.36
C ASP A 77 1.91 -13.29 4.03
N LEU A 78 2.18 -11.98 4.00
CA LEU A 78 1.18 -10.92 3.82
C LEU A 78 1.73 -9.79 2.98
N LEU A 79 0.97 -9.42 1.95
CA LEU A 79 1.16 -8.22 1.13
C LEU A 79 -0.03 -7.30 1.35
N ILE A 80 0.24 -6.06 1.78
CA ILE A 80 -0.78 -5.01 1.90
C ILE A 80 -0.47 -3.95 0.84
N ILE A 81 -1.45 -3.65 -0.01
CA ILE A 81 -1.33 -2.59 -1.02
C ILE A 81 -2.33 -1.50 -0.63
N ASP A 82 -1.80 -0.34 -0.23
CA ASP A 82 -2.58 0.87 0.04
C ASP A 82 -2.85 1.64 -1.26
N GLU A 83 -3.94 2.40 -1.29
CA GLU A 83 -4.43 3.12 -2.47
C GLU A 83 -4.54 2.24 -3.75
N ALA A 84 -4.90 0.97 -3.57
CA ALA A 84 -4.91 -0.04 -4.62
C ALA A 84 -5.89 0.27 -5.77
N SER A 85 -6.91 1.11 -5.55
CA SER A 85 -7.83 1.55 -6.60
C SER A 85 -7.18 2.56 -7.57
N GLN A 86 -6.12 3.25 -7.13
CA GLN A 86 -5.41 4.27 -7.92
C GLN A 86 -4.21 3.70 -8.69
N ALA A 87 -3.94 2.39 -8.60
CA ALA A 87 -2.84 1.74 -9.29
C ALA A 87 -3.35 0.92 -10.49
N THR A 88 -2.58 0.93 -11.59
CA THR A 88 -2.86 0.01 -12.70
C THR A 88 -2.66 -1.43 -12.22
N GLU A 89 -3.44 -2.34 -12.80
CA GLU A 89 -3.35 -3.75 -12.44
C GLU A 89 -1.93 -4.31 -12.51
N LEU A 90 -1.20 -4.02 -13.60
CA LEU A 90 0.18 -4.49 -13.75
C LEU A 90 1.11 -3.95 -12.65
N SER A 91 0.93 -2.70 -12.22
CA SER A 91 1.73 -2.13 -11.13
C SER A 91 1.49 -2.87 -9.82
N THR A 92 0.24 -3.23 -9.54
CA THR A 92 -0.10 -3.99 -8.31
C THR A 92 0.48 -5.40 -8.31
N LEU A 93 0.78 -5.98 -9.47
CA LEU A 93 1.34 -7.33 -9.59
C LEU A 93 2.86 -7.41 -9.31
N ILE A 94 3.60 -6.30 -9.40
CA ILE A 94 5.05 -6.27 -9.16
C ILE A 94 5.45 -6.95 -7.83
N PRO A 95 4.86 -6.59 -6.67
CA PRO A 95 5.21 -7.20 -5.39
C PRO A 95 4.68 -8.62 -5.18
N PHE A 96 3.82 -9.17 -6.05
CA PHE A 96 3.28 -10.53 -5.85
C PHE A 96 4.36 -11.61 -5.89
N SER A 97 5.46 -11.37 -6.59
CA SER A 97 6.65 -12.24 -6.59
C SER A 97 7.33 -12.37 -5.22
N LYS A 98 6.91 -11.58 -4.23
CA LYS A 98 7.42 -11.62 -2.84
C LYS A 98 6.47 -12.35 -1.90
N LEU A 99 5.31 -12.77 -2.37
CA LEU A 99 4.39 -13.55 -1.55
C LEU A 99 4.83 -15.01 -1.49
N ARG A 100 4.62 -15.65 -0.35
CA ARG A 100 4.85 -17.08 -0.18
C ARG A 100 3.96 -17.88 -1.10
N ASP A 101 4.56 -18.75 -1.91
CA ASP A 101 3.84 -19.61 -2.83
C ASP A 101 2.79 -20.47 -2.10
N GLY A 102 1.57 -20.49 -2.65
CA GLY A 102 0.44 -21.29 -2.18
C GLY A 102 -0.20 -20.86 -0.85
N THR A 103 0.42 -19.96 -0.08
CA THR A 103 -0.02 -19.62 1.29
C THR A 103 -0.02 -18.13 1.61
N GLY A 104 0.65 -17.32 0.80
CA GLY A 104 0.67 -15.86 0.93
C GLY A 104 -0.72 -15.25 0.73
N ARG A 105 -1.00 -14.18 1.48
CA ARG A 105 -2.26 -13.43 1.42
C ARG A 105 -2.01 -12.01 0.94
N CYS A 106 -2.93 -11.49 0.15
CA CYS A 106 -2.91 -10.10 -0.29
C CYS A 106 -4.15 -9.36 0.23
N VAL A 107 -3.93 -8.19 0.82
CA VAL A 107 -4.98 -7.25 1.22
C VAL A 107 -4.83 -6.01 0.36
N LEU A 108 -5.86 -5.73 -0.45
CA LEU A 108 -5.95 -4.52 -1.24
C LEU A 108 -6.81 -3.52 -0.49
N VAL A 109 -6.24 -2.37 -0.14
CA VAL A 109 -6.94 -1.26 0.51
C VAL A 109 -7.09 -0.17 -0.52
N GLY A 110 -8.32 0.31 -0.73
CA GLY A 110 -8.60 1.33 -1.72
C GLY A 110 -10.08 1.65 -1.79
N ASP A 111 -10.41 2.62 -2.64
CA ASP A 111 -11.77 3.10 -2.81
C ASP A 111 -12.11 3.23 -4.30
N HIS A 112 -12.98 2.36 -4.78
CA HIS A 112 -13.48 2.33 -6.16
C HIS A 112 -14.47 3.45 -6.49
N LYS A 113 -14.91 4.23 -5.50
CA LYS A 113 -15.74 5.43 -5.71
C LYS A 113 -14.91 6.70 -5.89
N GLN A 114 -13.60 6.62 -5.71
CA GLN A 114 -12.65 7.71 -5.92
C GLN A 114 -11.99 7.62 -7.31
N LEU A 115 -10.90 8.36 -7.50
CA LEU A 115 -10.19 8.42 -8.78
C LEU A 115 -9.64 7.02 -9.15
N PRO A 116 -9.80 6.59 -10.41
CA PRO A 116 -9.17 5.37 -10.91
C PRO A 116 -7.67 5.57 -11.15
N ALA A 117 -6.99 4.53 -11.60
CA ALA A 117 -5.60 4.62 -12.00
C ALA A 117 -5.40 5.68 -13.11
N THR A 118 -4.46 6.60 -12.88
CA THR A 118 -4.17 7.68 -13.84
C THR A 118 -3.39 7.11 -15.03
N VAL A 119 -4.03 7.09 -16.20
CA VAL A 119 -3.46 6.64 -17.47
C VAL A 119 -3.46 7.80 -18.46
N ILE A 120 -2.27 8.19 -18.94
CA ILE A 120 -2.10 9.32 -19.86
C ILE A 120 -2.74 9.03 -21.22
N SER A 121 -2.61 7.78 -21.72
CA SER A 121 -3.12 7.39 -23.03
C SER A 121 -4.62 7.11 -22.98
N GLN A 122 -5.42 8.01 -23.57
CA GLN A 122 -6.87 7.81 -23.72
C GLN A 122 -7.20 6.52 -24.49
N LYS A 123 -6.36 6.15 -25.48
CA LYS A 123 -6.50 4.88 -26.21
C LYS A 123 -6.35 3.68 -25.27
N ALA A 124 -5.35 3.69 -24.39
CA ALA A 124 -5.18 2.61 -23.40
C ALA A 124 -6.36 2.56 -22.42
N THR A 125 -6.86 3.71 -21.98
CA THR A 125 -8.08 3.82 -21.16
C THR A 125 -9.30 3.23 -21.87
N SER A 126 -9.47 3.46 -23.19
CA SER A 126 -10.58 2.85 -23.94
C SER A 126 -10.51 1.32 -24.03
N TYR A 127 -9.32 0.74 -23.83
CA TYR A 127 -9.12 -0.71 -23.71
C TYR A 127 -9.14 -1.20 -22.25
N GLY A 128 -9.47 -0.34 -21.28
CA GLY A 128 -9.61 -0.70 -19.88
C GLY A 128 -8.31 -0.71 -19.07
N TYR A 129 -7.21 -0.15 -19.57
CA TYR A 129 -5.93 -0.15 -18.86
C TYR A 129 -5.95 0.64 -17.52
N ASN A 130 -6.92 1.53 -17.34
CA ASN A 130 -7.13 2.28 -16.11
C ASN A 130 -7.90 1.48 -15.03
N GLN A 131 -8.34 0.26 -15.33
CA GLN A 131 -8.94 -0.63 -14.34
C GLN A 131 -7.86 -1.12 -13.37
N SER A 132 -8.11 -0.94 -12.07
CA SER A 132 -7.23 -1.48 -11.03
C SER A 132 -7.54 -2.94 -10.71
N LEU A 133 -6.56 -3.63 -10.12
CA LEU A 133 -6.79 -4.98 -9.59
C LEU A 133 -7.88 -4.97 -8.51
N PHE A 134 -7.95 -3.92 -7.68
CA PHE A 134 -8.98 -3.73 -6.67
C PHE A 134 -10.38 -3.75 -7.30
N GLU A 135 -10.61 -2.93 -8.33
CA GLU A 135 -11.89 -2.87 -9.04
C GLU A 135 -12.23 -4.18 -9.74
N ARG A 136 -11.24 -4.86 -10.33
CA ARG A 136 -11.47 -6.17 -10.95
C ARG A 136 -11.86 -7.22 -9.91
N MET A 137 -11.16 -7.28 -8.78
CA MET A 137 -11.46 -8.22 -7.70
C MET A 137 -12.82 -7.95 -7.08
N GLN A 138 -13.23 -6.69 -6.93
CA GLN A 138 -14.57 -6.34 -6.47
C GLN A 138 -15.67 -6.92 -7.38
N LYS A 139 -15.48 -6.87 -8.70
CA LYS A 139 -16.44 -7.42 -9.68
C LYS A 139 -16.50 -8.94 -9.66
N VAL A 140 -15.34 -9.60 -9.52
CA VAL A 140 -15.21 -11.07 -9.62
C VAL A 140 -15.49 -11.76 -8.28
N ARG A 141 -15.15 -11.12 -7.16
CA ARG A 141 -15.27 -11.65 -5.80
C ARG A 141 -15.86 -10.60 -4.84
N PRO A 142 -17.11 -10.16 -5.05
CA PRO A 142 -17.74 -9.16 -4.19
C PRO A 142 -17.82 -9.60 -2.71
N GLN A 143 -17.85 -10.89 -2.43
CA GLN A 143 -17.87 -11.46 -1.08
C GLN A 143 -16.58 -11.22 -0.28
N THR A 144 -15.47 -10.86 -0.93
CA THR A 144 -14.22 -10.52 -0.23
C THR A 144 -14.09 -9.03 0.07
N LEU A 145 -15.06 -8.21 -0.36
CA LEU A 145 -15.05 -6.78 -0.11
C LEU A 145 -15.52 -6.50 1.32
N LEU A 146 -14.72 -5.74 2.06
CA LEU A 146 -15.07 -5.19 3.37
C LEU A 146 -15.15 -3.67 3.24
N LEU A 147 -16.31 -3.09 3.57
CA LEU A 147 -16.46 -1.64 3.68
C LEU A 147 -16.04 -1.18 5.07
N LEU A 148 -15.12 -0.22 5.14
CA LEU A 148 -14.90 0.56 6.35
C LEU A 148 -16.00 1.63 6.41
N ASP A 149 -17.01 1.37 7.23
CA ASP A 149 -18.28 2.09 7.20
C ASP A 149 -18.38 3.24 8.21
N GLU A 150 -17.27 3.65 8.83
CA GLU A 150 -17.23 4.78 9.78
C GLU A 150 -16.15 5.79 9.39
N GLN A 151 -16.53 7.06 9.24
CA GLN A 151 -15.67 8.16 8.82
C GLN A 151 -15.36 9.12 9.99
N TYR A 152 -14.15 9.68 10.00
CA TYR A 152 -13.64 10.49 11.11
C TYR A 152 -13.16 11.90 10.66
N ARG A 153 -13.61 12.37 9.49
CA ARG A 153 -13.10 13.61 8.87
C ARG A 153 -14.17 14.69 8.70
N MET A 154 -15.31 14.34 8.13
CA MET A 154 -16.34 15.28 7.71
C MET A 154 -17.35 15.52 8.84
N HIS A 155 -17.85 16.75 8.98
CA HIS A 155 -19.05 17.05 9.76
C HIS A 155 -20.25 16.22 9.24
N PRO A 156 -21.21 15.80 10.10
CA PRO A 156 -22.30 14.91 9.70
C PRO A 156 -23.10 15.38 8.50
N GLU A 157 -23.36 16.70 8.40
CA GLU A 157 -24.10 17.28 7.28
C GLU A 157 -23.34 17.18 5.95
N ILE A 158 -22.01 17.34 5.98
CA ILE A 158 -21.16 17.18 4.79
C ILE A 158 -21.12 15.70 4.41
N ALA A 159 -20.91 14.79 5.37
CA ALA A 159 -20.85 13.34 5.15
C ALA A 159 -22.16 12.76 4.62
N SER A 160 -23.29 13.41 4.94
CA SER A 160 -24.65 13.03 4.56
C SER A 160 -24.81 12.80 3.05
N PHE A 161 -24.25 13.70 2.21
CA PHE A 161 -24.36 13.59 0.76
C PHE A 161 -23.50 12.45 0.18
N PRO A 162 -22.18 12.39 0.42
CA PRO A 162 -21.35 11.29 -0.09
C PRO A 162 -21.82 9.91 0.40
N SER A 163 -22.26 9.81 1.66
CA SER A 163 -22.80 8.57 2.23
C SER A 163 -23.96 8.04 1.38
N ARG A 164 -24.99 8.87 1.13
CA ARG A 164 -26.14 8.48 0.31
C ARG A 164 -25.79 8.25 -1.15
N HIS A 165 -24.99 9.13 -1.74
CA HIS A 165 -24.77 9.15 -3.19
C HIS A 165 -23.80 8.05 -3.66
N PHE A 166 -22.74 7.77 -2.90
CA PHE A 166 -21.70 6.82 -3.30
C PHE A 166 -21.76 5.50 -2.53
N TYR A 167 -22.18 5.53 -1.26
CA TYR A 167 -22.08 4.38 -0.34
C TYR A 167 -23.44 3.85 0.14
N GLY A 168 -24.54 4.20 -0.54
CA GLY A 168 -25.88 3.68 -0.22
C GLY A 168 -26.37 4.01 1.19
N GLY A 169 -25.87 5.09 1.80
CA GLY A 169 -26.18 5.50 3.16
C GLY A 169 -25.47 4.70 4.25
N GLN A 170 -24.49 3.86 3.91
CA GLN A 170 -23.81 2.98 4.86
C GLN A 170 -22.70 3.70 5.66
N LEU A 171 -22.20 4.84 5.18
CA LEU A 171 -21.12 5.57 5.85
C LEU A 171 -21.65 6.32 7.08
N LYS A 172 -21.21 5.88 8.26
CA LYS A 172 -21.51 6.40 9.60
C LYS A 172 -20.47 7.42 10.03
N ASN A 173 -20.83 8.28 10.99
CA ASN A 173 -19.92 9.26 11.58
C ASN A 173 -19.24 8.67 12.82
N GLY A 174 -17.92 8.80 12.91
CA GLY A 174 -17.12 8.44 14.07
C GLY A 174 -17.34 9.39 15.25
N ALA A 175 -17.04 8.92 16.46
CA ALA A 175 -17.27 9.69 17.69
C ALA A 175 -16.66 11.11 17.67
N SER A 176 -15.52 11.29 17.01
CA SER A 176 -14.82 12.57 16.92
C SER A 176 -15.50 13.63 16.06
N VAL A 177 -16.55 13.27 15.30
CA VAL A 177 -17.22 14.15 14.34
C VAL A 177 -18.75 14.06 14.44
N ARG A 178 -19.29 13.56 15.55
CA ARG A 178 -20.74 13.41 15.74
C ARG A 178 -21.45 14.67 16.25
N GLU A 179 -20.70 15.66 16.73
CA GLU A 179 -21.18 16.95 17.23
C GLU A 179 -20.87 18.10 16.26
#